data_AF-A0A1I8JE71-F1
#
_entry.id   AF-A0A1I8JE71-F1
#
_cell.length_a   1.000
_cell.length_b   1.000
_cell.length_c   1.000
_cell.angle_alpha   90.00
_cell.angle_beta   90.00
_cell.angle_gamma   90.00
#
_symmetry.space_group_name_H-M   'P 1'
#
loop_
_entity.id
_entity.type
_entity.pdbx_description
1 polymer ?
#
loop_
_entity_poly.entity_id
_entity_poly.type
_entity_poly.pdbx_seq_one_letter_code
_entity_poly.pdbx_strand_id
1 'polypeptide(L)'
;MERIASNLEVKSGFLLKKSQNRHFFTRDNYKRRFFVLSPMSLQYFEPSDENPRHKMKGRIFLALMKAVETVQRGALDCQQQSETPQSGESCSLQIVYVEDVHNTFYTMYATAPSQSERDSWLSAIRQHAVARGARFAPTYHPSGNRYIVVDGTNSKWWYVRDSAGEYGYIPTNYIRKPDSLETFDWYYRKISRQRAEHMLLDAGRKEGCFLVRDSVSKKDAYTLSVMAKDVNNRSEWRVHHYHINLTEDNQFYLSEKHAFPSIPELIYYHKHNSGGA
;
A
#
# COMPACT_ATOMS: atom_id res chain seq x y z
N MET A 1 -6.56 36.95 -25.96
CA MET A 1 -7.22 35.76 -25.40
C MET A 1 -6.35 35.00 -24.37
N GLU A 2 -5.02 35.20 -24.35
CA GLU A 2 -4.09 34.42 -23.50
C GLU A 2 -3.90 34.97 -22.07
N ARG A 3 -4.40 36.18 -21.77
CA ARG A 3 -4.16 36.91 -20.51
C ARG A 3 -5.19 36.68 -19.39
N ILE A 4 -6.25 35.89 -19.60
CA ILE A 4 -7.26 35.61 -18.56
C ILE A 4 -6.94 34.31 -17.79
N ALA A 5 -6.13 33.41 -18.35
CA ALA A 5 -5.81 32.12 -17.73
C ALA A 5 -4.86 32.21 -16.52
N SER A 6 -4.10 33.30 -16.37
CA SER A 6 -3.09 33.46 -15.31
C SER A 6 -3.67 33.80 -13.92
N ASN A 7 -4.98 34.11 -13.81
CA ASN A 7 -5.61 34.52 -12.55
C ASN A 7 -6.32 33.37 -11.79
N LEU A 8 -6.18 32.12 -12.24
CA LEU A 8 -6.90 30.96 -11.70
C LEU A 8 -5.98 29.83 -11.23
N GLU A 9 -4.67 30.02 -11.25
CA GLU A 9 -3.69 29.04 -10.81
C GLU A 9 -3.05 29.47 -9.49
N VAL A 10 -3.13 28.58 -8.51
CA VAL A 10 -2.56 28.79 -7.17
C VAL A 10 -1.14 28.26 -7.10
N LYS A 11 -0.93 27.03 -7.61
CA LYS A 11 0.37 26.35 -7.62
C LYS A 11 0.39 25.30 -8.71
N SER A 12 1.52 25.15 -9.39
CA SER A 12 1.75 24.02 -10.29
C SER A 12 3.15 23.46 -10.14
N GLY A 13 3.34 22.22 -10.57
CA GLY A 13 4.63 21.55 -10.45
C GLY A 13 4.55 20.05 -10.66
N PHE A 14 5.70 19.41 -10.79
CA PHE A 14 5.78 17.97 -10.94
C PHE A 14 5.76 17.26 -9.59
N LEU A 15 4.92 16.23 -9.49
CA LEU A 15 4.91 15.28 -8.38
C LEU A 15 4.94 13.86 -8.94
N LEU A 16 5.47 12.93 -8.17
CA LEU A 16 5.35 11.50 -8.45
C LEU A 16 4.03 11.00 -7.88
N LYS A 17 3.08 10.66 -8.75
CA LYS A 17 1.76 10.15 -8.35
C LYS A 17 1.75 8.63 -8.32
N LYS A 18 1.36 8.01 -7.21
CA LYS A 18 1.10 6.56 -7.14
C LYS A 18 -0.15 6.20 -7.96
N SER A 19 -0.05 5.22 -8.84
CA SER A 19 -1.21 4.67 -9.56
C SER A 19 -2.13 3.93 -8.58
N GLN A 20 -3.45 4.12 -8.70
CA GLN A 20 -4.45 3.45 -7.84
C GLN A 20 -4.94 2.10 -8.42
N ASN A 21 -4.41 1.65 -9.56
CA ASN A 21 -4.81 0.38 -10.14
C ASN A 21 -4.41 -0.76 -9.20
N ARG A 22 -5.43 -1.31 -8.52
CA ARG A 22 -5.33 -2.43 -7.59
C ARG A 22 -5.00 -3.71 -8.35
N HIS A 23 -3.72 -3.92 -8.60
CA HIS A 23 -3.15 -5.26 -8.48
C HIS A 23 -2.12 -5.23 -7.36
N PHE A 24 -2.30 -6.14 -6.41
CA PHE A 24 -1.56 -6.26 -5.14
C PHE A 24 -0.01 -6.31 -5.30
N PHE A 25 0.51 -6.45 -6.53
CA PHE A 25 1.94 -6.45 -6.86
C PHE A 25 2.36 -5.73 -8.15
N THR A 26 1.64 -4.69 -8.60
CA THR A 26 2.34 -3.71 -9.45
C THR A 26 3.46 -3.11 -8.59
N ARG A 27 4.74 -3.20 -9.03
CA ARG A 27 5.81 -2.33 -8.54
C ARG A 27 5.22 -0.94 -8.38
N ASP A 28 5.51 -0.28 -7.27
CA ASP A 28 5.02 1.07 -6.97
C ASP A 28 5.06 1.94 -8.23
N ASN A 29 3.90 2.06 -8.89
CA ASN A 29 3.83 2.64 -10.23
C ASN A 29 3.64 4.13 -10.04
N TYR A 30 4.71 4.76 -9.56
CA TYR A 30 4.83 6.20 -9.49
C TYR A 30 4.99 6.73 -10.89
N LYS A 31 4.02 7.53 -11.32
CA LYS A 31 4.08 8.24 -12.58
C LYS A 31 4.37 9.70 -12.31
N ARG A 32 5.37 10.25 -12.99
CA ARG A 32 5.58 11.70 -13.01
C ARG A 32 4.38 12.35 -13.67
N ARG A 33 3.72 13.24 -12.93
CA ARG A 33 2.55 13.98 -13.39
C ARG A 33 2.77 15.44 -13.09
N PHE A 34 2.30 16.30 -14.00
CA PHE A 34 2.27 17.74 -13.74
C PHE A 34 0.96 18.05 -13.03
N PHE A 35 1.04 18.66 -11.85
CA PHE A 35 -0.12 19.03 -11.04
C PHE A 35 -0.40 20.53 -11.20
N VAL A 36 -1.69 20.87 -11.18
CA VAL A 36 -2.17 22.25 -11.19
C VAL A 36 -3.24 22.37 -10.12
N LEU A 37 -2.97 23.18 -9.10
CA LEU A 37 -3.93 23.62 -8.11
C LEU A 37 -4.58 24.90 -8.60
N SER A 38 -5.89 24.85 -8.75
CA SER A 38 -6.75 26.02 -8.96
C SER A 38 -7.59 26.26 -7.70
N PRO A 39 -8.26 27.42 -7.57
CA PRO A 39 -9.17 27.66 -6.46
C PRO A 39 -10.31 26.63 -6.32
N MET A 40 -10.68 25.92 -7.40
CA MET A 40 -11.78 24.95 -7.42
C MET A 40 -11.34 23.49 -7.27
N SER A 41 -10.16 23.14 -7.79
CA SER A 41 -9.76 21.74 -7.95
C SER A 41 -8.25 21.57 -8.08
N LEU A 42 -7.78 20.39 -7.70
CA LEU A 42 -6.45 19.87 -8.01
C LEU A 42 -6.54 18.96 -9.25
N GLN A 43 -5.83 19.31 -10.32
CA GLN A 43 -5.77 18.56 -11.57
C GLN A 43 -4.39 17.98 -11.78
N TYR A 44 -4.30 16.85 -12.49
CA TYR A 44 -3.00 16.29 -12.86
C TYR A 44 -2.99 15.77 -14.30
N PHE A 45 -1.84 15.94 -14.94
CA PHE A 45 -1.64 15.73 -16.37
C PHE A 45 -0.50 14.74 -16.61
N GLU A 46 -0.66 13.95 -17.66
CA GLU A 46 0.41 13.22 -18.31
C GLU A 46 1.15 14.19 -19.24
N PRO A 47 2.42 14.51 -18.93
CA PRO A 47 3.18 15.46 -19.73
C PRO A 47 3.65 14.82 -21.04
N SER A 48 3.86 15.65 -22.06
CA SER A 48 4.73 15.35 -23.21
C SER A 48 6.07 16.08 -23.04
N ASP A 49 7.02 15.86 -23.95
CA ASP A 49 8.33 16.53 -23.92
C ASP A 49 8.21 18.05 -24.06
N GLU A 50 7.21 18.51 -24.82
CA GLU A 50 6.98 19.94 -25.11
C GLU A 50 5.96 20.60 -24.17
N ASN A 51 5.00 19.82 -23.64
CA ASN A 51 3.88 20.38 -22.88
C ASN A 51 3.66 19.61 -21.56
N PRO A 52 3.92 20.24 -20.40
CA PRO A 52 3.67 19.60 -19.10
C PRO A 52 2.19 19.30 -18.86
N ARG A 53 1.27 20.01 -19.53
CA ARG A 53 -0.20 19.86 -19.41
C ARG A 53 -0.81 19.11 -20.58
N HIS A 54 -0.04 18.28 -21.28
CA HIS A 54 -0.47 17.62 -22.52
C HIS A 54 -1.82 16.87 -22.40
N LYS A 55 -1.96 15.93 -21.45
CA LYS A 55 -3.22 15.16 -21.31
C LYS A 55 -3.70 15.10 -19.86
N MET A 56 -4.88 15.63 -19.56
CA MET A 56 -5.47 15.54 -18.21
C MET A 56 -5.79 14.08 -17.87
N LYS A 57 -5.33 13.62 -16.70
CA LYS A 57 -5.52 12.25 -16.20
C LYS A 57 -6.45 12.16 -15.00
N GLY A 58 -6.75 13.28 -14.35
CA GLY A 58 -7.73 13.33 -13.29
C GLY A 58 -7.86 14.70 -12.67
N ARG A 59 -8.93 14.86 -11.90
CA ARG A 59 -9.33 16.10 -11.25
C ARG A 59 -9.99 15.77 -9.92
N ILE A 60 -9.58 16.45 -8.86
CA ILE A 60 -10.16 16.33 -7.52
C ILE A 60 -10.73 17.70 -7.15
N PHE A 61 -12.04 17.78 -6.93
CA PHE A 61 -12.67 19.02 -6.44
C PHE A 61 -12.30 19.25 -4.98
N LEU A 62 -11.86 20.47 -4.65
CA LEU A 62 -11.33 20.73 -3.31
C LEU A 62 -12.40 20.58 -2.21
N ALA A 63 -13.64 20.97 -2.49
CA ALA A 63 -14.77 20.84 -1.58
C ALA A 63 -15.07 19.38 -1.17
N LEU A 64 -14.64 18.41 -1.98
CA LEU A 64 -14.87 16.98 -1.73
C LEU A 64 -13.70 16.31 -0.99
N MET A 65 -12.63 17.05 -0.69
CA MET A 65 -11.51 16.52 0.09
C MET A 65 -11.92 16.30 1.56
N LYS A 66 -11.46 15.19 2.11
CA LYS A 66 -11.71 14.74 3.49
C LYS A 66 -10.44 14.71 4.34
N ALA A 67 -9.27 14.60 3.71
CA ALA A 67 -7.97 14.75 4.37
C ALA A 67 -6.90 15.14 3.34
N VAL A 68 -5.90 15.90 3.79
CA VAL A 68 -4.71 16.27 3.02
C VAL A 68 -3.54 16.24 4.00
N GLU A 69 -2.84 15.11 4.08
CA GLU A 69 -1.91 14.81 5.18
C GLU A 69 -0.53 14.41 4.68
N THR A 70 0.48 14.51 5.55
CA THR A 70 1.76 13.82 5.34
C THR A 70 1.53 12.31 5.39
N VAL A 71 2.39 11.56 4.71
CA VAL A 71 2.41 10.10 4.83
C VAL A 71 3.47 9.71 5.84
N GLN A 72 3.08 8.93 6.85
CA GLN A 72 4.03 8.39 7.82
C GLN A 72 4.97 7.36 7.20
N ARG A 73 6.20 7.30 7.73
CA ARG A 73 7.25 6.36 7.28
C ARG A 73 6.74 4.92 7.40
N GLY A 74 6.89 4.13 6.34
CA GLY A 74 6.44 2.73 6.31
C GLY A 74 4.95 2.51 5.99
N ALA A 75 4.10 3.55 6.02
CA ALA A 75 2.68 3.42 5.67
C ALA A 75 2.44 3.15 4.17
N LEU A 76 3.34 3.63 3.31
CA LEU A 76 3.37 3.29 1.88
C LEU A 76 4.34 2.16 1.55
N ASP A 77 5.39 2.01 2.35
CA ASP A 77 6.54 1.13 2.09
C ASP A 77 6.56 -0.05 3.07
N CYS A 78 5.45 -0.79 3.13
CA CYS A 78 5.43 -2.08 3.83
C CYS A 78 6.31 -3.16 3.14
N GLN A 79 7.04 -2.83 2.07
CA GLN A 79 7.78 -3.79 1.24
C GLN A 79 9.26 -3.44 0.99
N GLN A 80 9.79 -2.35 1.55
CA GLN A 80 11.21 -2.00 1.41
C GLN A 80 11.80 -1.58 2.75
N GLN A 81 12.02 -2.55 3.64
CA GLN A 81 13.07 -2.41 4.65
C GLN A 81 14.36 -2.98 4.06
N SER A 82 15.09 -2.11 3.36
CA SER A 82 16.54 -2.24 3.20
C SER A 82 17.14 -0.85 3.46
N GLU A 83 17.71 -0.71 4.66
CA GLU A 83 18.80 0.20 5.02
C GLU A 83 18.75 1.62 4.44
N THR A 84 18.04 2.54 5.11
CA THR A 84 18.34 3.98 5.02
C THR A 84 18.30 4.64 6.40
N PRO A 85 19.15 5.67 6.67
CA PRO A 85 19.36 6.20 8.02
C PRO A 85 18.10 6.81 8.67
N GLN A 86 18.14 6.92 9.99
CA GLN A 86 17.02 7.24 10.87
C GLN A 86 16.58 8.72 10.92
N SER A 87 17.00 9.61 10.02
CA SER A 87 16.83 11.07 10.21
C SER A 87 16.06 11.86 9.15
N GLY A 88 15.50 11.25 8.09
CA GLY A 88 14.75 11.99 7.06
C GLY A 88 13.23 11.82 7.13
N GLU A 89 12.46 12.90 7.31
CA GLU A 89 11.00 12.89 7.11
C GLU A 89 10.62 12.63 5.64
N SER A 90 9.48 11.95 5.41
CA SER A 90 9.01 11.56 4.07
C SER A 90 8.52 12.74 3.23
N CYS A 91 8.97 12.89 1.98
CA CYS A 91 8.47 13.91 1.04
C CYS A 91 7.06 13.61 0.47
N SER A 92 6.37 12.58 0.98
CA SER A 92 5.07 12.13 0.48
C SER A 92 3.90 12.77 1.22
N LEU A 93 2.84 13.06 0.45
CA LEU A 93 1.54 13.49 0.92
C LEU A 93 0.43 12.59 0.39
N GLN A 94 -0.67 12.55 1.11
CA GLN A 94 -1.90 11.83 0.74
C GLN A 94 -3.09 12.78 0.71
N ILE A 95 -3.98 12.56 -0.24
CA ILE A 95 -5.22 13.29 -0.40
C ILE A 95 -6.36 12.29 -0.43
N VAL A 96 -7.27 12.44 0.52
CA VAL A 96 -8.47 11.63 0.65
C VAL A 96 -9.65 12.47 0.20
N TYR A 97 -10.50 11.92 -0.66
CA TYR A 97 -11.65 12.63 -1.20
C TYR A 97 -12.79 11.66 -1.54
N VAL A 98 -13.99 12.22 -1.73
CA VAL A 98 -15.15 11.49 -2.25
C VAL A 98 -15.51 12.01 -3.65
N GLU A 99 -16.13 11.19 -4.50
CA GLU A 99 -16.55 11.61 -5.84
C GLU A 99 -18.07 11.71 -6.02
N ASP A 100 -18.85 11.07 -5.16
CA ASP A 100 -20.29 10.88 -5.36
C ASP A 100 -21.11 11.08 -4.09
N VAL A 101 -22.44 11.12 -4.26
CA VAL A 101 -23.44 11.19 -3.19
C VAL A 101 -23.42 9.98 -2.26
N HIS A 102 -22.81 8.88 -2.70
CA HIS A 102 -22.63 7.67 -1.90
C HIS A 102 -21.39 7.75 -1.00
N ASN A 103 -20.68 8.88 -0.99
CA ASN A 103 -19.45 9.08 -0.23
C ASN A 103 -18.41 7.98 -0.53
N THR A 104 -18.28 7.56 -1.79
CA THR A 104 -17.22 6.63 -2.17
C THR A 104 -15.86 7.31 -1.99
N PHE A 105 -15.08 6.85 -1.01
CA PHE A 105 -13.77 7.42 -0.70
C PHE A 105 -12.66 6.90 -1.63
N TYR A 106 -11.73 7.79 -1.95
CA TYR A 106 -10.53 7.58 -2.73
C TYR A 106 -9.31 8.19 -2.04
N THR A 107 -8.14 7.58 -2.22
CA THR A 107 -6.87 8.08 -1.68
C THR A 107 -5.85 8.24 -2.79
N MET A 108 -5.38 9.46 -3.02
CA MET A 108 -4.29 9.76 -3.95
C MET A 108 -3.01 10.02 -3.16
N TYR A 109 -1.94 9.30 -3.50
CA TYR A 109 -0.60 9.54 -2.95
C TYR A 109 0.26 10.26 -3.98
N ALA A 110 0.98 11.27 -3.51
CA ALA A 110 1.94 12.02 -4.30
C ALA A 110 3.23 12.27 -3.51
N THR A 111 4.37 12.23 -4.18
CA THR A 111 5.67 12.53 -3.60
C THR A 111 6.25 13.78 -4.23
N ALA A 112 6.59 14.75 -3.39
CA ALA A 112 7.23 16.01 -3.77
C ALA A 112 8.76 15.85 -3.88
N PRO A 113 9.45 16.75 -4.62
CA PRO A 113 10.90 16.68 -4.76
C PRO A 113 11.66 17.00 -3.47
N SER A 114 11.04 17.68 -2.51
CA SER A 114 11.61 18.01 -1.20
C SER A 114 10.54 18.14 -0.13
N GLN A 115 10.93 18.11 1.15
CA GLN A 115 10.02 18.35 2.29
C GLN A 115 9.41 19.76 2.22
N SER A 116 10.22 20.78 1.90
CA SER A 116 9.72 22.15 1.71
C SER A 116 8.65 22.23 0.62
N GLU A 117 8.82 21.49 -0.49
CA GLU A 117 7.79 21.44 -1.54
C GLU A 117 6.55 20.66 -1.08
N ARG A 118 6.72 19.53 -0.39
CA ARG A 118 5.60 18.78 0.24
C ARG A 118 4.76 19.70 1.12
N ASP A 119 5.41 20.46 2.00
CA ASP A 119 4.74 21.33 2.97
C ASP A 119 4.07 22.53 2.30
N SER A 120 4.72 23.09 1.27
CA SER A 120 4.13 24.12 0.40
C SER A 120 2.84 23.61 -0.29
N TRP A 121 2.87 22.39 -0.85
CA TRP A 121 1.68 21.76 -1.45
C TRP A 121 0.58 21.49 -0.43
N LEU A 122 0.92 20.92 0.74
CA LEU A 122 -0.04 20.65 1.81
C LEU A 122 -0.77 21.92 2.25
N SER A 123 0.00 22.98 2.55
CA SER A 123 -0.55 24.27 2.98
C SER A 123 -1.48 24.87 1.93
N ALA A 124 -1.03 24.95 0.67
CA ALA A 124 -1.81 25.53 -0.42
C ALA A 124 -3.12 24.78 -0.67
N ILE A 125 -3.08 23.44 -0.71
CA ILE A 125 -4.27 22.61 -0.93
C ILE A 125 -5.24 22.75 0.25
N ARG A 126 -4.76 22.64 1.50
CA ARG A 126 -5.60 22.76 2.70
C ARG A 126 -6.31 24.11 2.76
N GLN A 127 -5.57 25.20 2.58
CA GLN A 127 -6.12 26.56 2.61
C GLN A 127 -7.27 26.71 1.61
N HIS A 128 -7.06 26.28 0.37
CA HIS A 128 -8.07 26.42 -0.69
C HIS A 128 -9.22 25.44 -0.54
N ALA A 129 -9.00 24.23 -0.02
CA ALA A 129 -10.07 23.28 0.25
C ALA A 129 -11.00 23.77 1.36
N VAL A 130 -10.45 24.27 2.48
CA VAL A 130 -11.25 24.87 3.56
C VAL A 130 -12.03 26.07 3.04
N ALA A 131 -11.40 26.95 2.25
CA ALA A 131 -12.08 28.08 1.62
C ALA A 131 -13.25 27.67 0.72
N ARG A 132 -13.33 26.40 0.28
CA ARG A 132 -14.42 25.82 -0.53
C ARG A 132 -15.33 24.89 0.25
N GLY A 133 -15.28 24.93 1.59
CA GLY A 133 -16.18 24.18 2.45
C GLY A 133 -15.79 22.71 2.66
N ALA A 134 -14.57 22.32 2.30
CA ALA A 134 -14.06 21.01 2.70
C ALA A 134 -14.03 20.92 4.23
N ARG A 135 -14.63 19.85 4.76
CA ARG A 135 -14.61 19.53 6.19
C ARG A 135 -13.66 18.38 6.38
N PHE A 136 -12.45 18.68 6.85
CA PHE A 136 -11.47 17.65 7.17
C PHE A 136 -11.88 16.90 8.44
N ALA A 137 -11.59 15.60 8.46
CA ALA A 137 -11.80 14.81 9.66
C ALA A 137 -10.93 15.38 10.81
N PRO A 138 -11.45 15.48 12.04
CA PRO A 138 -10.75 16.10 13.17
C PRO A 138 -9.44 15.39 13.52
N THR A 139 -9.40 14.05 13.36
CA THR A 139 -8.20 13.27 13.62
C THR A 139 -8.07 12.17 12.57
N TYR A 140 -6.96 12.20 11.83
CA TYR A 140 -6.57 11.15 10.89
C TYR A 140 -5.56 10.25 11.57
N HIS A 141 -5.94 8.98 11.72
CA HIS A 141 -5.19 8.04 12.53
C HIS A 141 -4.13 7.31 11.70
N PRO A 142 -2.83 7.47 12.01
CA PRO A 142 -1.77 6.82 11.25
C PRO A 142 -1.68 5.31 11.52
N SER A 143 -1.09 4.55 10.60
CA SER A 143 -0.74 3.15 10.87
C SER A 143 0.24 3.05 12.05
N GLY A 144 -0.02 2.19 13.02
CA GLY A 144 0.91 1.92 14.13
C GLY A 144 0.29 1.92 15.53
N ASN A 145 -0.89 2.53 15.71
CA ASN A 145 -1.61 2.48 16.98
C ASN A 145 -2.65 1.35 16.99
N ARG A 146 -3.07 0.94 18.19
CA ARG A 146 -4.24 0.08 18.38
C ARG A 146 -5.51 0.93 18.30
N TYR A 147 -6.47 0.43 17.53
CA TYR A 147 -7.74 1.09 17.29
C TYR A 147 -8.90 0.17 17.65
N ILE A 148 -9.98 0.74 18.19
CA ILE A 148 -11.27 0.07 18.34
C ILE A 148 -12.15 0.51 17.17
N VAL A 149 -12.64 -0.45 16.39
CA VAL A 149 -13.55 -0.17 15.27
C VAL A 149 -14.93 0.21 15.82
N VAL A 150 -15.38 1.41 15.50
CA VAL A 150 -16.69 1.95 15.86
C VAL A 150 -17.70 1.71 14.73
N ASP A 151 -17.28 1.93 13.47
CA ASP A 151 -18.05 1.60 12.27
C ASP A 151 -17.13 1.05 11.18
N GLY A 152 -17.36 -0.20 10.77
CA GLY A 152 -16.61 -0.92 9.75
C GLY A 152 -17.40 -1.20 8.46
N THR A 153 -18.58 -0.59 8.28
CA THR A 153 -19.50 -0.88 7.16
C THR A 153 -18.91 -0.51 5.80
N ASN A 154 -18.02 0.49 5.74
CA ASN A 154 -17.35 0.88 4.52
C ASN A 154 -16.11 0.01 4.24
N SER A 155 -15.99 -0.49 3.01
CA SER A 155 -14.94 -1.43 2.60
C SER A 155 -13.52 -0.83 2.51
N LYS A 156 -13.40 0.50 2.48
CA LYS A 156 -12.11 1.21 2.31
C LYS A 156 -11.72 2.05 3.53
N TRP A 157 -12.67 2.45 4.36
CA TRP A 157 -12.44 3.36 5.48
C TRP A 157 -13.27 2.97 6.68
N TRP A 158 -12.64 2.83 7.84
CA TRP A 158 -13.33 2.54 9.08
C TRP A 158 -13.32 3.76 9.99
N TYR A 159 -14.41 3.95 10.72
CA TYR A 159 -14.47 4.89 11.82
C TYR A 159 -13.97 4.18 13.08
N VAL A 160 -12.99 4.77 13.74
CA VAL A 160 -12.29 4.15 14.86
C VAL A 160 -12.10 5.11 16.01
N ARG A 161 -11.87 4.54 17.19
CA ARG A 161 -11.41 5.23 18.39
C ARG A 161 -9.99 4.76 18.72
N ASP A 162 -9.08 5.69 18.98
CA ASP A 162 -7.72 5.37 19.42
C ASP A 162 -7.63 5.10 20.92
N SER A 163 -6.42 4.81 21.42
CA SER A 163 -6.16 4.59 22.84
C SER A 163 -6.28 5.84 23.71
N ALA A 164 -6.18 7.05 23.13
CA ALA A 164 -6.40 8.31 23.82
C ALA A 164 -7.90 8.65 23.94
N GLY A 165 -8.74 7.93 23.19
CA GLY A 165 -10.19 8.09 23.16
C GLY A 165 -10.69 8.98 22.02
N GLU A 166 -9.80 9.40 21.12
CA GLU A 166 -10.10 10.27 20.00
C GLU A 166 -10.70 9.49 18.82
N TYR A 167 -11.75 10.05 18.24
CA TYR A 167 -12.48 9.43 17.14
C TYR A 167 -11.99 9.95 15.79
N GLY A 168 -11.88 9.06 14.80
CA GLY A 168 -11.39 9.42 13.48
C GLY A 168 -11.66 8.36 12.42
N TYR A 169 -11.43 8.73 11.15
CA TYR A 169 -11.45 7.77 10.05
C TYR A 169 -10.03 7.27 9.77
N ILE A 170 -9.90 5.98 9.47
CA ILE A 170 -8.65 5.34 9.08
C ILE A 170 -8.86 4.48 7.83
N PRO A 171 -7.92 4.45 6.87
CA PRO A 171 -8.02 3.54 5.73
C PRO A 171 -7.98 2.09 6.21
N THR A 172 -8.78 1.22 5.61
CA THR A 172 -8.74 -0.22 5.95
C THR A 172 -7.38 -0.84 5.65
N ASN A 173 -6.62 -0.32 4.69
CA ASN A 173 -5.25 -0.77 4.41
C ASN A 173 -4.21 -0.32 5.45
N TYR A 174 -4.57 0.55 6.40
CA TYR A 174 -3.71 0.96 7.52
C TYR A 174 -4.02 0.15 8.78
N ILE A 175 -5.12 -0.60 8.77
CA ILE A 175 -5.54 -1.47 9.86
C ILE A 175 -5.03 -2.87 9.55
N ARG A 176 -4.16 -3.36 10.43
CA ARG A 176 -3.84 -4.79 10.47
C ARG A 176 -4.66 -5.39 11.59
N LYS A 177 -5.50 -6.39 11.28
CA LYS A 177 -6.14 -7.16 12.35
C LYS A 177 -5.02 -7.83 13.15
N PRO A 178 -4.95 -7.65 14.47
CA PRO A 178 -4.10 -8.52 15.28
C PRO A 178 -4.52 -9.96 14.92
N ASP A 179 -3.53 -10.79 14.60
CA ASP A 179 -3.71 -12.21 14.25
C ASP A 179 -4.12 -12.54 12.80
N SER A 180 -4.09 -11.57 11.87
CA SER A 180 -4.19 -11.89 10.43
C SER A 180 -2.82 -12.19 9.83
N LEU A 181 -2.74 -13.17 8.91
CA LEU A 181 -1.52 -13.42 8.12
C LEU A 181 -1.01 -12.17 7.39
N GLU A 182 -1.87 -11.19 7.15
CA GLU A 182 -1.54 -9.90 6.53
C GLU A 182 -0.55 -9.04 7.37
N THR A 183 -0.29 -9.41 8.63
CA THR A 183 0.76 -8.77 9.43
C THR A 183 2.16 -9.24 9.06
N PHE A 184 2.31 -10.38 8.40
CA PHE A 184 3.60 -10.99 8.11
C PHE A 184 4.12 -10.60 6.71
N ASP A 185 5.38 -10.18 6.65
CA ASP A 185 6.09 -9.76 5.43
C ASP A 185 6.28 -10.87 4.39
N TRP A 186 6.21 -12.13 4.83
CA TRP A 186 6.29 -13.32 3.99
C TRP A 186 4.94 -13.77 3.41
N TYR A 187 3.81 -13.15 3.74
CA TYR A 187 2.49 -13.52 3.20
C TYR A 187 2.03 -12.62 2.05
N TYR A 188 1.80 -13.21 0.88
CA TYR A 188 1.58 -12.55 -0.40
C TYR A 188 0.16 -12.78 -0.97
N ARG A 189 -0.79 -13.28 -0.15
CA ARG A 189 -2.21 -13.43 -0.52
C ARG A 189 -2.38 -14.09 -1.91
N LYS A 190 -3.21 -13.50 -2.77
CA LYS A 190 -3.57 -14.01 -4.10
C LYS A 190 -2.52 -13.70 -5.17
N ILE A 191 -1.36 -14.35 -5.12
CA ILE A 191 -0.41 -14.38 -6.25
C ILE A 191 -0.42 -15.72 -6.96
N SER A 192 -0.16 -15.68 -8.27
CA SER A 192 -0.01 -16.89 -9.06
C SER A 192 1.32 -17.59 -8.75
N ARG A 193 1.40 -18.88 -9.09
CA ARG A 193 2.63 -19.66 -9.02
C ARG A 193 3.78 -18.99 -9.79
N GLN A 194 3.52 -18.65 -11.05
CA GLN A 194 4.50 -17.97 -11.92
C GLN A 194 4.97 -16.64 -11.33
N ARG A 195 4.07 -15.90 -10.67
CA ARG A 195 4.43 -14.65 -10.01
C ARG A 195 5.34 -14.90 -8.81
N ALA A 196 5.05 -15.91 -8.00
CA ALA A 196 5.92 -16.32 -6.89
C ALA A 196 7.31 -16.73 -7.39
N GLU A 197 7.38 -17.50 -8.48
CA GLU A 197 8.63 -17.94 -9.12
C GLU A 197 9.47 -16.72 -9.54
N HIS A 198 8.89 -15.79 -10.30
CA HIS A 198 9.58 -14.57 -10.72
C HIS A 198 10.06 -13.71 -9.54
N MET A 199 9.24 -13.57 -8.49
CA MET A 199 9.59 -12.74 -7.33
C MET A 199 10.72 -13.34 -6.49
N LEU A 200 10.78 -14.67 -6.43
CA LEU A 200 11.87 -15.34 -5.74
C LEU A 200 13.13 -15.29 -6.61
N LEU A 201 13.06 -15.66 -7.89
CA LEU A 201 14.21 -15.76 -8.80
C LEU A 201 14.83 -14.43 -9.25
N ASP A 202 14.28 -13.29 -8.84
CA ASP A 202 14.84 -11.96 -9.16
C ASP A 202 16.27 -11.81 -8.56
N ALA A 203 17.15 -11.16 -9.31
CA ALA A 203 18.58 -11.13 -9.01
C ALA A 203 18.87 -10.48 -7.63
N GLY A 204 19.44 -11.24 -6.70
CA GLY A 204 19.86 -10.74 -5.38
C GLY A 204 19.29 -11.48 -4.16
N ARG A 205 18.44 -12.51 -4.35
CA ARG A 205 17.93 -13.34 -3.24
C ARG A 205 18.84 -14.53 -2.92
N LYS A 206 18.83 -14.97 -1.65
CA LYS A 206 19.66 -16.07 -1.11
C LYS A 206 18.88 -17.38 -1.06
N GLU A 207 19.58 -18.50 -0.93
CA GLU A 207 18.99 -19.81 -0.62
C GLU A 207 18.06 -19.71 0.59
N GLY A 208 16.88 -20.35 0.51
CA GLY A 208 15.90 -20.32 1.59
C GLY A 208 14.98 -19.10 1.59
N CYS A 209 15.10 -18.17 0.63
CA CYS A 209 14.06 -17.15 0.43
C CYS A 209 12.71 -17.81 0.14
N PHE A 210 11.66 -17.37 0.82
CA PHE A 210 10.33 -17.97 0.70
C PHE A 210 9.21 -16.94 0.76
N LEU A 211 8.00 -17.38 0.40
CA LEU A 211 6.75 -16.67 0.63
C LEU A 211 5.59 -17.65 0.82
N VAL A 212 4.53 -17.23 1.49
CA VAL A 212 3.25 -17.93 1.56
C VAL A 212 2.22 -17.18 0.74
N ARG A 213 1.41 -17.91 -0.02
CA ARG A 213 0.33 -17.36 -0.85
C ARG A 213 -0.93 -18.19 -0.71
N ASP A 214 -2.05 -17.62 -1.10
CA ASP A 214 -3.30 -18.35 -1.25
C ASP A 214 -3.13 -19.43 -2.32
N SER A 215 -3.70 -20.60 -2.08
CA SER A 215 -3.71 -21.68 -3.04
C SER A 215 -4.64 -21.30 -4.19
N VAL A 216 -4.11 -21.37 -5.41
CA VAL A 216 -4.87 -21.11 -6.64
C VAL A 216 -5.77 -22.30 -6.97
N SER A 217 -5.37 -23.51 -6.58
CA SER A 217 -6.07 -24.76 -6.87
C SER A 217 -7.10 -25.17 -5.82
N LYS A 218 -7.01 -24.63 -4.59
CA LYS A 218 -7.91 -25.00 -3.47
C LYS A 218 -8.33 -23.75 -2.72
N LYS A 219 -9.65 -23.53 -2.63
CA LYS A 219 -10.24 -22.41 -1.88
C LYS A 219 -9.86 -22.53 -0.40
N ASP A 220 -9.55 -21.40 0.23
CA ASP A 220 -9.21 -21.29 1.65
C ASP A 220 -8.02 -22.15 2.10
N ALA A 221 -7.15 -22.51 1.16
CA ALA A 221 -5.88 -23.21 1.44
C ALA A 221 -4.70 -22.31 1.07
N TYR A 222 -3.50 -22.70 1.54
CA TYR A 222 -2.28 -21.92 1.35
C TYR A 222 -1.19 -22.72 0.66
N THR A 223 -0.19 -22.02 0.13
CA THR A 223 0.98 -22.62 -0.51
C THR A 223 2.23 -21.86 -0.08
N LEU A 224 3.20 -22.60 0.46
CA LEU A 224 4.55 -22.12 0.71
C LEU A 224 5.37 -22.27 -0.58
N SER A 225 6.02 -21.19 -1.02
CA SER A 225 6.94 -21.20 -2.16
C SER A 225 8.35 -20.87 -1.67
N VAL A 226 9.33 -21.75 -1.89
CA VAL A 226 10.70 -21.63 -1.35
C VAL A 226 11.71 -21.74 -2.48
N MET A 227 12.68 -20.83 -2.52
CA MET A 227 13.83 -20.96 -3.39
C MET A 227 14.89 -21.86 -2.75
N ALA A 228 15.27 -22.90 -3.48
CA ALA A 228 16.37 -23.78 -3.13
C ALA A 228 17.14 -24.17 -4.39
N LYS A 229 18.33 -24.73 -4.23
CA LYS A 229 19.05 -25.33 -5.36
C LYS A 229 18.26 -26.50 -5.93
N ASP A 230 18.32 -26.66 -7.24
CA ASP A 230 17.70 -27.82 -7.88
C ASP A 230 18.39 -29.11 -7.40
N VAL A 231 17.58 -30.13 -7.08
CA VAL A 231 18.06 -31.41 -6.56
C VAL A 231 18.91 -32.15 -7.60
N ASN A 232 18.57 -32.01 -8.88
CA ASN A 232 19.25 -32.64 -10.01
C ASN A 232 20.38 -31.77 -10.57
N ASN A 233 20.27 -30.44 -10.50
CA ASN A 233 21.30 -29.51 -10.93
C ASN A 233 21.60 -28.44 -9.87
N ARG A 234 22.54 -28.72 -8.96
CA ARG A 234 22.92 -27.82 -7.85
C ARG A 234 23.51 -26.47 -8.28
N SER A 235 23.74 -26.26 -9.57
CA SER A 235 24.16 -24.97 -10.13
C SER A 235 22.98 -24.02 -10.45
N GLU A 236 21.75 -24.53 -10.47
CA GLU A 236 20.54 -23.77 -10.78
C GLU A 236 19.65 -23.55 -9.54
N TRP A 237 19.06 -22.35 -9.47
CA TRP A 237 18.04 -22.02 -8.48
C TRP A 237 16.66 -22.40 -9.00
N ARG A 238 15.86 -23.09 -8.18
CA ARG A 238 14.45 -23.36 -8.46
C ARG A 238 13.56 -23.03 -7.28
N VAL A 239 12.32 -22.73 -7.61
CA VAL A 239 11.27 -22.49 -6.63
C VAL A 239 10.44 -23.75 -6.48
N HIS A 240 10.38 -24.25 -5.25
CA HIS A 240 9.58 -25.38 -4.83
C HIS A 240 8.28 -24.88 -4.21
N HIS A 241 7.17 -25.56 -4.48
CA HIS A 241 5.86 -25.17 -3.96
C HIS A 241 5.26 -26.31 -3.13
N TYR A 242 4.95 -26.01 -1.88
CA TYR A 242 4.37 -26.95 -0.92
C TYR A 242 2.98 -26.49 -0.51
N HIS A 243 2.00 -27.37 -0.63
CA HIS A 243 0.66 -27.11 -0.11
C HIS A 243 0.69 -27.15 1.42
N ILE A 244 0.15 -26.11 2.06
CA ILE A 244 -0.08 -26.13 3.51
C ILE A 244 -1.45 -26.76 3.71
N ASN A 245 -1.45 -27.97 4.24
CA ASN A 245 -2.65 -28.76 4.46
C ASN A 245 -3.19 -28.54 5.88
N LEU A 246 -4.43 -28.96 6.08
CA LEU A 246 -5.13 -28.92 7.36
C LEU A 246 -5.44 -30.34 7.78
N THR A 247 -5.14 -30.68 9.03
CA THR A 247 -5.57 -31.94 9.67
C THR A 247 -7.05 -31.85 10.06
N GLU A 248 -7.62 -32.98 10.47
CA GLU A 248 -8.99 -33.04 11.03
C GLU A 248 -9.15 -32.16 12.29
N ASP A 249 -8.08 -32.02 13.07
CA ASP A 249 -8.01 -31.17 14.27
C ASP A 249 -7.71 -29.68 13.97
N ASN A 250 -7.88 -29.23 12.72
CA ASN A 250 -7.59 -27.87 12.27
C ASN A 250 -6.14 -27.40 12.49
N GLN A 251 -5.17 -28.32 12.44
CA GLN A 251 -3.75 -27.97 12.48
C GLN A 251 -3.14 -27.91 11.08
N PHE A 252 -2.23 -26.98 10.87
CA PHE A 252 -1.53 -26.75 9.61
C PHE A 252 -0.26 -27.60 9.51
N TYR A 253 -0.01 -28.20 8.35
CA TYR A 253 1.20 -29.00 8.12
C TYR A 253 1.70 -28.95 6.67
N LEU A 254 3.00 -29.21 6.48
CA LEU A 254 3.61 -29.54 5.18
C LEU A 254 3.86 -31.05 5.01
N SER A 255 4.14 -31.72 6.13
CA SER A 255 4.31 -33.17 6.28
C SER A 255 3.51 -33.61 7.51
N GLU A 256 2.73 -34.68 7.41
CA GLU A 256 1.80 -35.12 8.49
C GLU A 256 2.50 -35.38 9.83
N LYS A 257 3.82 -35.61 9.80
CA LYS A 257 4.65 -35.78 11.01
C LYS A 257 4.79 -34.50 11.85
N HIS A 258 4.52 -33.33 11.27
CA HIS A 258 4.72 -32.03 11.91
C HIS A 258 3.53 -31.09 11.62
N ALA A 259 2.57 -31.08 12.53
CA ALA A 259 1.39 -30.23 12.49
C ALA A 259 1.43 -29.12 13.57
N PHE A 260 0.88 -27.95 13.25
CA PHE A 260 0.97 -26.73 14.06
C PHE A 260 -0.39 -26.02 14.15
N PRO A 261 -0.72 -25.35 15.25
CA PRO A 261 -1.99 -24.65 15.39
C PRO A 261 -2.11 -23.40 14.51
N SER A 262 -0.99 -22.89 13.97
CA SER A 262 -1.00 -21.70 13.11
C SER A 262 0.07 -21.75 12.00
N ILE A 263 -0.19 -21.11 10.86
CA ILE A 263 0.80 -20.99 9.78
C ILE A 263 2.08 -20.26 10.24
N PRO A 264 2.03 -19.17 11.05
CA PRO A 264 3.23 -18.56 11.58
C PRO A 264 4.12 -19.53 12.37
N GLU A 265 3.53 -20.42 13.18
CA GLU A 265 4.28 -21.44 13.92
C GLU A 265 4.89 -22.49 12.99
N LEU A 266 4.14 -22.94 11.98
CA LEU A 266 4.65 -23.82 10.93
C LEU A 266 5.87 -23.21 10.23
N ILE A 267 5.78 -21.93 9.84
CA ILE A 267 6.88 -21.22 9.18
C ILE A 267 8.06 -21.05 10.14
N TYR A 268 7.82 -20.72 11.40
CA TYR A 268 8.87 -20.60 12.42
C TYR A 268 9.62 -21.92 12.61
N TYR A 269 8.90 -23.04 12.66
CA TYR A 269 9.49 -24.38 12.76
C TYR A 269 10.38 -24.69 11.54
N HIS A 270 9.86 -24.51 10.33
CA HIS A 270 10.58 -24.84 9.09
C HIS A 270 11.72 -23.87 8.76
N LYS A 271 11.79 -22.70 9.38
CA LYS A 271 12.98 -21.82 9.34
C LYS A 271 14.17 -22.40 10.08
N HIS A 272 13.93 -23.18 11.13
CA HIS A 272 14.98 -23.72 12.01
C HIS A 272 15.20 -25.22 11.82
N ASN A 273 14.30 -25.88 11.11
CA ASN A 273 14.37 -27.29 10.78
C ASN A 273 14.16 -27.45 9.28
N SER A 274 15.18 -27.93 8.56
CA SER A 274 15.02 -28.46 7.21
C SER A 274 14.15 -29.72 7.30
N GLY A 275 12.83 -29.51 7.33
CA GLY A 275 11.82 -30.57 7.35
C GLY A 275 11.86 -31.33 6.04
N GLY A 276 12.83 -32.24 5.92
CA GLY A 276 12.93 -33.19 4.83
C GLY A 276 11.70 -34.08 4.81
N ALA A 277 11.28 -34.43 3.59
CA ALA A 277 10.59 -35.68 3.35
C ALA A 277 11.47 -36.85 3.82
#